data_AF-A0A2N2VLE2-F1
#
_entry.id   AF-A0A2N2VLE2-F1
#
_cell.length_a   1.000
_cell.length_b   1.000
_cell.length_c   1.000
_cell.angle_alpha   90.00
_cell.angle_beta   90.00
_cell.angle_gamma   90.00
#
_symmetry.space_group_name_H-M   'P 1'
#
loop_
_entity.id
_entity.type
_entity.pdbx_description
1 polymer ?
#
loop_
_entity_poly.entity_id
_entity_poly.type
_entity_poly.pdbx_seq_one_letter_code
_entity_poly.pdbx_strand_id
1 'polypeptide(L)'
;MVEVSYKNSFLKLWSLRLAGFFIGATIGFVILISVLFVISALSESNLSPRGPAWLIVPISFGFAIASYAPLLWLSIEKYLVGWILKLSKSTRLFLAAIAIWASSVGIYVYMFEPYGYITNTERIHLLKVIIFPIVIYYIGLFIYKKIVRDAD
;
A
#
# COMPACT_ATOMS: atom_id res chain seq x y z
N MET A 1 6.86 38.23 -3.78
CA MET A 1 6.11 37.33 -2.88
C MET A 1 5.14 36.37 -3.59
N VAL A 2 5.01 36.38 -4.93
CA VAL A 2 4.05 35.51 -5.66
C VAL A 2 4.63 34.11 -5.95
N GLU A 3 5.94 33.96 -6.12
CA GLU A 3 6.59 32.67 -6.41
C GLU A 3 6.43 31.63 -5.29
N VAL A 4 6.42 32.05 -4.02
CA VAL A 4 6.28 31.14 -2.88
C VAL A 4 4.89 30.48 -2.86
N SER A 5 3.86 31.19 -3.35
CA SER A 5 2.49 30.70 -3.43
C SER A 5 2.30 29.63 -4.51
N TYR A 6 2.92 29.83 -5.69
CA TYR A 6 2.90 28.84 -6.77
C TYR A 6 3.68 27.57 -6.43
N LYS A 7 4.84 27.71 -5.78
CA LYS A 7 5.67 26.57 -5.36
C LYS A 7 4.93 25.68 -4.34
N ASN A 8 4.18 26.29 -3.41
CA ASN A 8 3.35 25.56 -2.46
C ASN A 8 2.16 24.84 -3.12
N SER A 9 1.51 25.47 -4.09
CA SER A 9 0.43 24.86 -4.87
C SER A 9 0.92 23.64 -5.68
N PHE A 10 2.06 23.80 -6.36
CA PHE A 10 2.68 22.75 -7.16
C PHE A 10 3.13 21.56 -6.30
N LEU A 11 3.89 21.81 -5.22
CA LEU A 11 4.37 20.75 -4.32
C LEU A 11 3.21 19.97 -3.69
N LYS A 12 2.15 20.67 -3.27
CA LYS A 12 0.96 20.04 -2.71
C LYS A 12 0.27 19.14 -3.73
N LEU A 13 0.06 19.61 -4.96
CA LEU A 13 -0.56 18.81 -6.03
C LEU A 13 0.26 17.55 -6.33
N TRP A 14 1.57 17.67 -6.48
CA TRP A 14 2.43 16.52 -6.77
C TRP A 14 2.54 15.55 -5.60
N SER A 15 2.55 16.03 -4.36
CA SER A 15 2.48 15.15 -3.19
C SER A 15 1.20 14.32 -3.15
N LEU A 16 0.05 14.90 -3.53
CA LEU A 16 -1.22 14.20 -3.60
C LEU A 16 -1.23 13.16 -4.72
N ARG A 17 -0.67 13.49 -5.89
CA ARG A 17 -0.54 12.56 -7.01
C ARG A 17 0.39 11.38 -6.67
N LEU A 18 1.52 11.64 -6.02
CA LEU A 18 2.43 10.60 -5.56
C LEU A 18 1.77 9.69 -4.52
N ALA A 19 1.09 10.26 -3.53
CA ALA A 19 0.33 9.49 -2.55
C ALA A 19 -0.75 8.63 -3.24
N GLY A 20 -1.50 9.22 -4.17
CA GLY A 20 -2.50 8.53 -4.97
C GLY A 20 -1.91 7.39 -5.81
N PHE A 21 -0.71 7.59 -6.37
CA PHE A 21 0.00 6.56 -7.13
C PHE A 21 0.31 5.34 -6.26
N PHE A 22 0.93 5.53 -5.10
CA PHE A 22 1.28 4.41 -4.22
C PHE A 22 0.05 3.67 -3.68
N ILE A 23 -1.01 4.42 -3.34
CA ILE A 23 -2.28 3.82 -2.92
C ILE A 23 -2.89 3.00 -4.06
N GLY A 24 -2.94 3.56 -5.27
CA GLY A 24 -3.45 2.86 -6.46
C GLY A 24 -2.63 1.63 -6.81
N ALA A 25 -1.31 1.73 -6.81
CA ALA A 25 -0.42 0.61 -7.06
C ALA A 25 -0.62 -0.50 -6.03
N THR A 26 -0.75 -0.17 -4.74
CA THR A 26 -1.04 -1.12 -3.68
C THR A 26 -2.37 -1.83 -3.91
N ILE A 27 -3.44 -1.09 -4.24
CA ILE A 27 -4.76 -1.67 -4.55
C ILE A 27 -4.66 -2.60 -5.76
N GLY A 28 -3.96 -2.18 -6.82
CA GLY A 28 -3.73 -2.99 -8.01
C GLY A 28 -2.98 -4.28 -7.71
N PHE A 29 -1.98 -4.26 -6.83
CA PHE A 29 -1.30 -5.47 -6.35
C PHE A 29 -2.26 -6.40 -5.58
N VAL A 30 -3.06 -5.86 -4.67
CA VAL A 30 -4.03 -6.66 -3.90
C VAL A 30 -5.05 -7.33 -4.82
N ILE A 31 -5.59 -6.60 -5.80
CA ILE A 31 -6.51 -7.15 -6.80
C ILE A 31 -5.82 -8.23 -7.62
N LEU A 32 -4.63 -7.96 -8.14
CA LEU A 32 -3.87 -8.91 -8.95
C LEU A 32 -3.60 -10.22 -8.19
N ILE A 33 -3.11 -10.12 -6.94
CA ILE A 33 -2.85 -11.28 -6.07
C ILE A 33 -4.16 -12.05 -5.82
N SER A 34 -5.26 -11.35 -5.55
CA SER A 34 -6.55 -11.97 -5.25
C SER A 34 -7.11 -12.73 -6.45
N VAL A 35 -7.05 -12.14 -7.64
CA VAL A 35 -7.46 -12.78 -8.89
C VAL A 35 -6.60 -14.01 -9.17
N LEU A 36 -5.28 -13.89 -9.05
CA LEU A 36 -4.37 -15.02 -9.26
C LEU A 36 -4.60 -16.15 -8.27
N PHE A 37 -4.93 -15.83 -7.02
CA PHE A 37 -5.30 -16.82 -6.01
C PHE A 37 -6.57 -17.57 -6.40
N VAL A 38 -7.63 -16.85 -6.81
CA VAL A 38 -8.90 -17.45 -7.24
C VAL A 38 -8.71 -18.34 -8.47
N ILE A 39 -7.99 -17.88 -9.50
CA ILE A 39 -7.76 -18.69 -10.71
C ILE A 39 -6.92 -19.93 -10.38
N SER A 40 -5.91 -19.81 -9.52
CA SER A 40 -5.08 -20.96 -9.12
C SER A 40 -5.88 -22.00 -8.33
N ALA A 41 -6.82 -21.55 -7.50
CA ALA A 41 -7.73 -22.44 -6.78
C ALA A 41 -8.72 -23.18 -7.72
N LEU A 42 -9.20 -22.51 -8.77
CA LEU A 42 -10.16 -23.09 -9.72
C LEU A 42 -9.54 -24.01 -10.78
N SER A 43 -8.28 -23.79 -11.14
CA SER A 43 -7.62 -24.51 -12.24
C SER A 43 -6.72 -25.67 -11.79
N GLU A 44 -6.60 -25.89 -10.47
CA GLU A 44 -5.58 -26.76 -9.85
C GLU A 44 -4.15 -26.45 -10.35
N SER A 45 -3.93 -25.29 -10.97
CA SER A 45 -2.68 -24.89 -11.59
C SER A 45 -2.07 -23.73 -10.81
N ASN A 46 -0.75 -23.77 -10.63
CA ASN A 46 -0.01 -22.70 -9.96
C ASN A 46 0.34 -21.61 -10.98
N LEU A 47 -0.61 -20.72 -11.28
CA LEU A 47 -0.34 -19.55 -12.13
C LEU A 47 0.54 -18.55 -11.40
N SER A 48 1.85 -18.64 -11.62
CA SER A 48 2.80 -17.65 -11.11
C SER A 48 3.01 -16.55 -12.15
N PRO A 49 2.63 -15.29 -11.86
CA PRO A 49 2.90 -14.16 -12.74
C PRO A 49 4.42 -13.93 -12.86
N ARG A 50 4.98 -14.09 -14.06
CA ARG A 50 6.41 -13.93 -14.34
C ARG A 50 6.72 -12.67 -15.14
N GLY A 51 7.72 -11.92 -14.66
CA GLY A 51 8.33 -10.81 -15.38
C GLY A 51 7.63 -9.47 -15.22
N PRO A 52 8.27 -8.37 -15.70
CA PRO A 52 7.82 -7.00 -15.46
C PRO A 52 6.47 -6.67 -16.10
N ALA A 53 6.02 -7.48 -17.08
CA ALA A 53 4.73 -7.30 -17.75
C ALA A 53 3.55 -7.29 -16.76
N TRP A 54 3.65 -8.03 -15.64
CA TRP A 54 2.60 -8.08 -14.63
C TRP A 54 2.45 -6.81 -13.81
N LEU A 55 3.48 -5.95 -13.80
CA LEU A 55 3.40 -4.64 -13.18
C LEU A 55 2.45 -3.71 -13.92
N ILE A 56 2.04 -4.04 -15.15
CA ILE A 56 1.11 -3.20 -15.91
C ILE A 56 -0.18 -2.97 -15.13
N VAL A 57 -0.66 -3.97 -14.38
CA VAL A 57 -1.88 -3.86 -13.57
C VAL A 57 -1.70 -2.87 -12.41
N PRO A 58 -0.76 -3.07 -11.46
CA PRO A 58 -0.55 -2.11 -10.37
C PRO A 58 -0.12 -0.74 -10.87
N ILE A 59 0.72 -0.64 -11.90
CA ILE A 59 1.13 0.65 -12.46
C ILE A 59 -0.06 1.39 -13.08
N SER A 60 -0.94 0.71 -13.82
CA SER A 60 -2.14 1.32 -14.40
C SER A 60 -3.10 1.83 -13.32
N PHE A 61 -3.31 1.05 -12.25
CA PHE A 61 -4.07 1.50 -11.09
C PHE A 61 -3.41 2.70 -10.40
N GLY A 62 -2.08 2.68 -10.26
CA GLY A 62 -1.31 3.80 -9.72
C GLY A 62 -1.54 5.08 -10.52
N PHE A 63 -1.40 5.04 -11.84
CA PHE A 63 -1.63 6.20 -12.70
C PHE A 63 -3.10 6.66 -12.71
N ALA A 64 -4.05 5.72 -12.70
CA ALA A 64 -5.47 6.04 -12.63
C ALA A 64 -5.77 6.80 -11.33
N ILE A 65 -5.43 6.24 -10.17
CA ILE A 65 -5.70 6.89 -8.88
C ILE A 65 -4.88 8.18 -8.72
N ALA A 66 -3.63 8.26 -9.19
CA ALA A 66 -2.86 9.49 -9.17
C ALA A 66 -3.53 10.63 -9.95
N SER A 67 -4.15 10.31 -11.09
CA SER A 67 -4.86 11.28 -11.93
C SER A 67 -6.12 11.82 -11.25
N TYR A 68 -6.83 10.96 -10.53
CA TYR A 68 -8.03 11.33 -9.77
C TYR A 68 -7.74 11.82 -8.34
N ALA A 69 -6.51 11.66 -7.83
CA ALA A 69 -6.16 11.96 -6.45
C ALA A 69 -6.50 13.41 -6.01
N PRO A 70 -6.31 14.46 -6.83
CA PRO A 70 -6.69 15.82 -6.44
C PRO A 70 -8.21 16.01 -6.31
N LEU A 71 -8.98 15.34 -7.17
CA LEU A 71 -10.45 15.37 -7.13
C LEU A 71 -10.99 14.54 -5.97
N LEU A 72 -10.44 13.33 -5.80
CA LEU A 72 -10.74 12.45 -4.68
C LEU A 72 -10.37 13.10 -3.35
N TRP A 73 -9.29 13.89 -3.29
CA TRP A 73 -8.91 14.63 -2.09
C TRP A 73 -10.05 15.51 -1.59
N LEU A 74 -10.74 16.24 -2.47
CA LEU A 74 -11.87 17.11 -2.07
C LEU A 74 -13.03 16.32 -1.45
N SER A 75 -13.29 15.10 -1.95
CA SER A 75 -14.35 14.22 -1.43
C SER A 75 -13.93 13.45 -0.17
N ILE A 76 -12.66 13.08 -0.09
CA ILE A 76 -12.08 12.23 0.96
C ILE A 76 -11.61 13.07 2.16
N GLU A 77 -11.28 14.35 1.95
CA GLU A 77 -10.76 15.24 2.98
C GLU A 77 -11.69 15.32 4.19
N LYS A 78 -13.00 15.41 3.93
CA LYS A 78 -14.02 15.54 4.97
C LYS A 78 -14.16 14.30 5.87
N TYR A 79 -13.85 13.10 5.37
CA TYR A 79 -14.09 11.84 6.08
C TYR A 79 -12.81 11.12 6.49
N LEU A 80 -11.91 10.91 5.54
CA LEU A 80 -10.74 10.05 5.67
C LEU A 80 -9.52 10.85 6.13
N VAL A 81 -9.33 12.06 5.59
CA VAL A 81 -8.22 12.93 6.03
C VAL A 81 -8.50 13.48 7.42
N GLY A 82 -9.74 13.89 7.71
CA GLY A 82 -10.13 14.26 9.07
C GLY A 82 -9.89 13.14 10.09
N TRP A 83 -10.11 11.87 9.71
CA TRP A 83 -9.80 10.73 10.57
C TRP A 83 -8.30 10.46 10.68
N ILE A 84 -7.56 10.47 9.57
CA ILE A 84 -6.10 10.27 9.53
C ILE A 84 -5.36 11.38 10.29
N LEU A 85 -5.79 12.63 10.17
CA LEU A 85 -5.18 13.77 10.88
C LEU A 85 -5.44 13.74 12.38
N LYS A 86 -6.55 13.10 12.83
CA LYS A 86 -6.80 12.81 14.25
C LYS A 86 -5.88 11.71 14.79
N LEU A 87 -5.23 10.92 13.92
CA LEU A 87 -4.25 9.94 14.35
C LEU A 87 -2.95 10.62 14.76
N SER A 88 -2.25 10.01 15.73
CA SER A 88 -0.94 10.49 16.17
C SER A 88 0.04 10.55 14.99
N LYS A 89 1.05 11.43 15.10
CA LYS A 89 2.10 11.56 14.07
C LYS A 89 2.78 10.22 13.79
N SER A 90 3.02 9.43 14.83
CA SER A 90 3.62 8.09 14.74
C SER A 90 2.73 7.12 13.95
N THR A 91 1.41 7.10 14.21
CA THR A 91 0.47 6.26 13.46
C THR A 91 0.43 6.62 11.98
N ARG A 92 0.44 7.93 11.66
CA ARG A 92 0.44 8.40 10.26
C ARG A 92 1.69 7.97 9.49
N LEU A 93 2.87 8.13 10.10
CA LEU A 93 4.14 7.68 9.53
C LEU A 93 4.17 6.17 9.33
N PHE A 94 3.63 5.43 10.28
CA PHE A 94 3.55 3.98 10.20
C PHE A 94 2.64 3.51 9.05
N LEU A 95 1.46 4.11 8.88
CA LEU A 95 0.57 3.81 7.75
C LEU A 95 1.23 4.08 6.40
N ALA A 96 1.96 5.20 6.28
CA ALA A 96 2.72 5.50 5.07
C ALA A 96 3.84 4.47 4.83
N ALA A 97 4.55 4.05 5.88
CA ALA A 97 5.57 3.01 5.80
C ALA A 97 5.00 1.66 5.35
N ILE A 98 3.80 1.26 5.81
CA ILE A 98 3.13 0.04 5.34
C ILE A 98 2.82 0.15 3.85
N ALA A 99 2.26 1.26 3.38
CA ALA A 99 1.90 1.43 1.97
C ALA A 99 3.15 1.32 1.07
N ILE A 100 4.25 1.94 1.48
CA ILE A 100 5.55 1.85 0.80
C ILE A 100 6.08 0.42 0.85
N TRP A 101 6.02 -0.25 2.00
CA TRP A 101 6.47 -1.63 2.17
C TRP A 101 5.68 -2.59 1.29
N ALA A 102 4.35 -2.56 1.35
CA ALA A 102 3.48 -3.43 0.55
C ALA A 102 3.72 -3.24 -0.96
N SER A 103 3.88 -1.99 -1.40
CA SER A 103 4.25 -1.67 -2.78
C SER A 103 5.63 -2.23 -3.14
N SER A 104 6.62 -2.06 -2.25
CA SER A 104 8.01 -2.50 -2.48
C SER A 104 8.12 -4.02 -2.50
N VAL A 105 7.42 -4.73 -1.61
CA VAL A 105 7.35 -6.21 -1.59
C VAL A 105 6.65 -6.71 -2.85
N GLY A 106 5.55 -6.08 -3.26
CA GLY A 106 4.88 -6.40 -4.52
C GLY A 106 5.82 -6.25 -5.72
N ILE A 107 6.53 -5.14 -5.82
CA ILE A 107 7.53 -4.92 -6.87
C ILE A 107 8.64 -5.97 -6.78
N TYR A 108 9.19 -6.21 -5.59
CA TYR A 108 10.29 -7.14 -5.38
C TYR A 108 9.94 -8.57 -5.81
N VAL A 109 8.78 -9.06 -5.38
CA VAL A 109 8.33 -10.43 -5.64
C VAL A 109 8.04 -10.65 -7.12
N TYR A 110 7.48 -9.66 -7.81
CA TYR A 110 7.10 -9.77 -9.21
C TYR A 110 8.24 -9.40 -10.18
N MET A 111 9.25 -8.62 -9.75
CA MET A 111 10.41 -8.26 -10.58
C MET A 111 11.64 -9.13 -10.36
N PHE A 112 11.95 -9.54 -9.12
CA PHE A 112 13.30 -10.03 -8.75
C PHE A 112 13.39 -11.51 -8.40
N GLU A 113 12.41 -12.32 -8.81
CA GLU A 113 12.60 -13.77 -9.03
C GLU A 113 12.77 -14.75 -7.83
N PRO A 114 12.59 -14.46 -6.51
CA PRO A 114 12.76 -15.52 -5.51
C PRO A 114 11.61 -16.53 -5.47
N TYR A 115 10.59 -16.36 -6.32
CA TYR A 115 9.29 -17.03 -6.26
C TYR A 115 8.90 -17.66 -7.62
N GLY A 116 9.89 -18.16 -8.38
CA GLY A 116 9.69 -18.71 -9.73
C GLY A 116 8.72 -19.90 -9.82
N TYR A 117 8.44 -20.57 -8.70
CA TYR A 117 7.45 -21.65 -8.55
C TYR A 117 6.66 -21.49 -7.25
N ILE A 118 5.83 -20.45 -7.15
CA ILE A 118 5.02 -20.20 -5.94
C ILE A 118 4.01 -21.33 -5.72
N THR A 119 4.40 -22.30 -4.91
CA THR A 119 3.48 -23.26 -4.30
C THR A 119 2.48 -22.48 -3.44
N ASN A 120 1.30 -23.05 -3.16
CA ASN A 120 0.32 -22.39 -2.28
C ASN A 120 0.92 -21.93 -0.94
N THR A 121 1.90 -22.66 -0.41
CA THR A 121 2.68 -22.32 0.79
C THR A 121 3.45 -21.01 0.67
N GLU A 122 4.05 -20.75 -0.49
CA GLU A 122 4.82 -19.53 -0.75
C GLU A 122 3.91 -18.32 -0.99
N ARG A 123 2.68 -18.51 -1.51
CA ARG A 123 1.66 -17.44 -1.57
C ARG A 123 1.21 -17.03 -0.17
N ILE A 124 1.03 -18.00 0.71
CA ILE A 124 0.72 -17.76 2.12
C ILE A 124 1.90 -17.06 2.80
N HIS A 125 3.14 -17.42 2.47
CA HIS A 125 4.33 -16.74 2.97
C HIS A 125 4.42 -15.29 2.47
N LEU A 126 4.13 -15.02 1.20
CA LEU A 126 4.04 -13.67 0.65
C LEU A 126 2.99 -12.82 1.41
N LEU A 127 1.81 -13.40 1.64
CA LEU A 127 0.74 -12.75 2.40
C LEU A 127 1.21 -12.43 3.83
N LYS A 128 1.92 -13.37 4.47
CA LYS A 128 2.54 -13.15 5.78
C LYS A 128 3.55 -12.01 5.74
N VAL A 129 4.45 -11.94 4.75
CA VAL A 129 5.45 -10.87 4.61
C VAL A 129 4.81 -9.49 4.41
N ILE A 130 3.68 -9.42 3.70
CA ILE A 130 2.91 -8.17 3.52
C ILE A 130 2.20 -7.77 4.83
N ILE A 131 1.62 -8.73 5.55
CA ILE A 131 0.82 -8.48 6.77
C ILE A 131 1.71 -8.28 8.01
N PHE A 132 2.93 -8.82 8.02
CA PHE A 132 3.83 -8.84 9.17
C PHE A 132 4.09 -7.46 9.82
N PRO A 133 4.36 -6.38 9.06
CA PRO A 133 4.55 -5.06 9.66
C PRO A 133 3.28 -4.56 10.38
N ILE A 134 2.11 -4.82 9.79
CA ILE A 134 0.81 -4.45 10.37
C ILE A 134 0.65 -5.12 11.74
N VAL A 135 0.94 -6.43 11.80
CA VAL A 135 0.84 -7.20 13.05
C VAL A 135 1.82 -6.69 14.11
N ILE A 136 3.09 -6.43 13.76
CA ILE A 136 4.08 -5.87 14.70
C ILE A 136 3.59 -4.57 15.32
N TYR A 137 3.01 -3.69 14.50
CA TYR A 137 2.55 -2.40 14.98
C TYR A 137 1.35 -2.49 15.91
N TYR A 138 0.37 -3.33 15.60
CA TYR A 138 -0.76 -3.53 16.51
C TYR A 138 -0.33 -4.20 17.82
N ILE A 139 0.63 -5.12 17.78
CA ILE A 139 1.24 -5.70 18.99
C ILE A 139 1.97 -4.62 19.79
N GLY A 140 2.78 -3.78 19.15
CA GLY A 140 3.46 -2.66 19.81
C GLY A 140 2.50 -1.65 20.43
N LEU A 141 1.42 -1.30 19.73
CA LEU A 141 0.33 -0.47 20.25
C LEU A 141 -0.38 -1.11 21.45
N PHE A 142 -0.63 -2.41 21.39
CA PHE A 142 -1.24 -3.16 22.49
C PHE A 142 -0.33 -3.13 23.72
N ILE A 143 0.95 -3.47 23.56
CA ILE A 143 1.97 -3.42 24.63
C ILE A 143 2.03 -2.02 25.24
N TYR A 144 2.15 -0.97 24.42
CA TYR A 144 2.18 0.41 24.91
C TYR A 144 0.93 0.76 25.73
N LYS A 145 -0.27 0.41 25.24
CA LYS A 145 -1.51 0.72 25.95
C LYS A 145 -1.67 -0.05 27.25
N LYS A 146 -1.31 -1.34 27.27
CA LYS A 146 -1.55 -2.25 28.41
C LYS A 146 -0.46 -2.22 29.48
N ILE A 147 0.77 -1.90 29.10
CA ILE A 147 1.94 -2.03 29.98
C ILE A 147 2.51 -0.66 30.34
N VAL A 148 2.54 0.29 29.41
CA VAL A 148 3.15 1.61 29.66
C VAL A 148 2.08 2.59 30.18
N ARG A 149 0.93 2.68 29.50
CA ARG A 149 -0.11 3.65 29.88
C ARG A 149 -0.88 3.31 31.14
N ASP A 150 -1.00 2.02 31.48
CA ASP A 150 -1.69 1.57 32.71
C ASP A 150 -0.74 1.54 33.92
N ALA A 151 0.55 1.88 33.73
CA ALA A 151 1.56 1.99 34.80
C ALA A 151 1.83 3.45 35.23
N ASP A 152 1.27 4.43 34.51
CA ASP A 152 1.19 5.86 34.85
C ASP A 152 -0.17 6.19 35.47
#